data_AF-A0A814IXQ9-F1
#
_entry.id   AF-A0A814IXQ9-F1
#
_cell.length_a   1.000
_cell.length_b   1.000
_cell.length_c   1.000
_cell.angle_alpha   90.00
_cell.angle_beta   90.00
_cell.angle_gamma   90.00
#
_symmetry.space_group_name_H-M   'P 1'
#
loop_
_entity.id
_entity.type
_entity.pdbx_description
1 polymer ?
#
loop_
_entity_poly.entity_id
_entity_poly.type
_entity_poly.pdbx_seq_one_letter_code
_entity_poly.pdbx_strand_id
1 'polypeptide(L)'
;MSGQMSKEEVKKLFNEFDNGNGHLSLAEIDRAITHRYPQLGTNKKAIMRAYKEADSSGNGFVELREFRKIIQLLHHYDELSKLFEELDTNDDHRISYPEFKKGFSLLGEDDTDEQFLRKEFNSIDTNRGGYILFDEFCMYMAKRKVN
;
A
#
# COMPACT_ATOMS: atom_id res chain seq x y z
N MET A 1 -7.49 -5.42 -16.40
CA MET A 1 -7.47 -4.02 -16.87
C MET A 1 -7.60 -3.12 -15.66
N SER A 2 -6.49 -2.69 -15.06
CA SER A 2 -6.50 -1.69 -13.98
C SER A 2 -6.82 -0.34 -14.61
N GLY A 3 -8.12 0.00 -14.64
CA GLY A 3 -8.60 1.27 -15.18
C GLY A 3 -8.14 2.44 -14.30
N GLN A 4 -6.96 2.97 -14.59
CA GLN A 4 -6.48 4.20 -13.96
C GLN A 4 -7.38 5.37 -14.40
N MET A 5 -7.81 6.19 -13.45
CA MET A 5 -8.55 7.42 -13.75
C MET A 5 -7.74 8.38 -14.62
N SER A 6 -8.43 9.01 -15.57
CA SER A 6 -7.89 10.13 -16.34
C SER A 6 -7.59 11.34 -15.44
N LYS A 7 -6.77 12.28 -15.93
CA LYS A 7 -6.45 13.51 -15.18
C LYS A 7 -7.70 14.32 -14.89
N GLU A 8 -8.62 14.34 -15.84
CA GLU A 8 -9.88 15.06 -15.78
C GLU A 8 -10.81 14.47 -14.72
N GLU A 9 -10.91 13.14 -14.66
CA GLU A 9 -11.69 12.46 -13.62
C GLU A 9 -11.10 12.67 -12.22
N VAL A 10 -9.77 12.60 -12.07
CA VAL A 10 -9.11 12.86 -10.78
C VAL A 10 -9.37 14.31 -10.34
N LYS A 11 -9.30 15.27 -11.26
CA LYS A 11 -9.58 16.68 -10.97
C LYS A 11 -11.05 16.90 -10.59
N LYS A 12 -11.99 16.24 -11.26
CA LYS A 12 -13.42 16.32 -10.91
C LYS A 12 -13.66 15.77 -9.50
N LEU A 13 -13.12 14.60 -9.20
CA LEU A 13 -13.24 13.99 -7.87
C LEU A 13 -12.59 14.88 -6.79
N PHE A 14 -11.42 15.45 -7.08
CA PHE A 14 -10.77 16.39 -6.15
C PHE A 14 -11.68 17.59 -5.84
N ASN A 15 -12.19 18.25 -6.88
CA ASN A 15 -13.04 19.43 -6.73
C ASN A 15 -14.40 19.14 -6.06
N GLU A 16 -14.89 17.91 -6.13
CA GLU A 16 -16.13 17.48 -5.49
C GLU A 16 -16.00 17.41 -3.96
N PHE A 17 -14.81 17.07 -3.47
CA PHE A 17 -14.53 16.91 -2.05
C PHE A 17 -13.72 18.06 -1.44
N ASP A 18 -13.18 18.96 -2.26
CA ASP A 18 -12.54 20.20 -1.83
C ASP A 18 -13.59 21.18 -1.28
N ASN A 19 -13.37 21.67 -0.07
CA ASN A 19 -14.23 22.66 0.58
C ASN A 19 -13.99 24.11 0.09
N GLY A 20 -13.17 24.27 -0.95
CA GLY A 20 -12.84 25.55 -1.58
C GLY A 20 -11.54 26.16 -1.06
N ASN A 21 -10.76 25.41 -0.29
CA ASN A 21 -9.43 25.82 0.19
C ASN A 21 -8.31 25.39 -0.76
N GLY A 22 -8.60 24.58 -1.79
CA GLY A 22 -7.63 24.10 -2.77
C GLY A 22 -6.83 22.88 -2.33
N HIS A 23 -7.22 22.24 -1.22
CA HIS A 23 -6.53 21.11 -0.62
C HIS A 23 -7.52 20.10 -0.02
N LEU A 24 -7.13 18.82 0.04
CA LEU A 24 -7.91 17.80 0.76
C LEU A 24 -7.22 17.40 2.06
N SER A 25 -8.00 17.33 3.13
CA SER A 25 -7.63 16.67 4.38
C SER A 25 -7.70 15.14 4.25
N LEU A 26 -7.07 14.43 5.18
CA LEU A 26 -7.18 12.96 5.29
C LEU A 26 -8.63 12.46 5.29
N ALA A 27 -9.54 13.17 5.97
CA ALA A 27 -10.95 12.80 6.04
C ALA A 27 -11.68 13.01 4.70
N GLU A 28 -11.35 14.06 3.95
CA GLU A 28 -11.92 14.30 2.62
C GLU A 28 -11.41 13.28 1.61
N ILE A 29 -10.13 12.89 1.69
CA ILE A 29 -9.54 11.82 0.88
C ILE A 29 -10.21 10.48 1.17
N ASP A 30 -10.38 10.12 2.45
CA ASP A 30 -11.03 8.88 2.86
C ASP A 30 -12.47 8.78 2.32
N ARG A 31 -13.22 9.89 2.37
CA ARG A 31 -14.56 10.00 1.77
C ARG A 31 -14.52 9.89 0.25
N ALA A 32 -13.61 10.60 -0.42
CA ALA A 32 -13.47 10.56 -1.87
C ALA A 32 -13.12 9.15 -2.38
N ILE A 33 -12.20 8.47 -1.70
CA ILE A 33 -11.81 7.09 -1.99
C ILE A 33 -12.97 6.15 -1.74
N THR A 34 -13.64 6.24 -0.59
CA THR A 34 -14.78 5.36 -0.28
C THR A 34 -15.93 5.55 -1.26
N HIS A 35 -16.19 6.79 -1.70
CA HIS A 35 -17.22 7.09 -2.69
C HIS A 35 -16.88 6.50 -4.07
N ARG A 36 -15.63 6.68 -4.54
CA ARG A 36 -15.23 6.28 -5.89
C ARG A 36 -14.80 4.81 -6.01
N TYR A 37 -14.24 4.28 -4.92
CA TYR A 37 -13.68 2.94 -4.80
C TYR A 37 -14.09 2.31 -3.47
N PRO A 38 -15.38 1.94 -3.30
CA PRO A 38 -15.84 1.31 -2.06
C PRO A 38 -15.02 0.08 -1.66
N GLN A 39 -14.51 -0.66 -2.65
CA GLN A 39 -13.64 -1.82 -2.46
C GLN A 39 -12.24 -1.49 -1.92
N LEU A 40 -11.76 -0.26 -2.14
CA LEU A 40 -10.46 0.22 -1.65
C LEU A 40 -10.62 1.02 -0.34
N GLY A 41 -11.79 1.63 -0.12
CA GLY A 41 -12.12 2.43 1.06
C GLY A 41 -12.03 1.66 2.39
N THR A 42 -12.16 0.33 2.35
CA THR A 42 -12.03 -0.53 3.54
C THR A 42 -10.57 -0.76 3.94
N ASN A 43 -9.63 -0.61 3.00
CA ASN A 43 -8.21 -0.87 3.24
C ASN A 43 -7.48 0.37 3.77
N LYS A 44 -7.70 0.64 5.05
CA LYS A 44 -7.11 1.82 5.73
C LYS A 44 -5.58 1.81 5.71
N LYS A 45 -4.93 0.64 5.72
CA LYS A 45 -3.46 0.51 5.66
C LYS A 45 -2.94 0.99 4.30
N ALA A 46 -3.56 0.53 3.21
CA ALA A 46 -3.19 0.96 1.86
C ALA A 46 -3.44 2.47 1.66
N ILE A 47 -4.57 3.00 2.14
CA ILE A 47 -4.88 4.45 2.08
C ILE A 47 -3.83 5.25 2.84
N MET A 48 -3.53 4.87 4.09
CA MET A 48 -2.56 5.57 4.93
C MET A 48 -1.16 5.54 4.33
N ARG A 49 -0.75 4.41 3.73
CA ARG A 49 0.54 4.30 3.05
C ARG A 49 0.60 5.17 1.80
N ALA A 50 -0.44 5.12 0.95
CA ALA A 50 -0.56 5.96 -0.24
C ALA A 50 -0.48 7.45 0.11
N TYR A 51 -1.15 7.84 1.19
CA TYR A 51 -1.09 9.20 1.72
C TYR A 51 0.33 9.60 2.11
N LYS A 52 0.97 8.84 3.01
CA LYS A 52 2.31 9.16 3.54
C LYS A 52 3.36 9.26 2.44
N GLU A 53 3.24 8.45 1.40
CA GLU A 53 4.15 8.43 0.26
C GLU A 53 3.85 9.56 -0.75
N ALA A 54 2.62 10.08 -0.77
CA ALA A 54 2.21 11.14 -1.68
C ALA A 54 2.39 12.55 -1.09
N ASP A 55 2.13 12.73 0.21
CA ASP A 55 2.31 13.97 0.98
C ASP A 55 3.80 14.33 1.05
N SER A 56 4.28 14.97 -0.01
CA SER A 56 5.70 15.34 -0.15
C SER A 56 5.97 16.69 0.51
N SER A 57 4.92 17.48 0.72
CA SER A 57 4.98 18.78 1.38
C SER A 57 5.05 18.65 2.91
N GLY A 58 4.55 17.54 3.47
CA GLY A 58 4.54 17.27 4.90
C GLY A 58 3.65 18.21 5.71
N ASN A 59 2.73 18.91 5.04
CA ASN A 59 1.88 19.92 5.66
C ASN A 59 0.54 19.35 6.21
N GLY A 60 0.30 18.04 6.02
CA GLY A 60 -0.95 17.38 6.47
C GLY A 60 -2.14 17.58 5.52
N PHE A 61 -1.91 18.22 4.37
CA PHE A 61 -2.90 18.52 3.34
C PHE A 61 -2.42 17.97 2.00
N VAL A 62 -3.38 17.68 1.11
CA VAL A 62 -3.07 17.08 -0.19
C VAL A 62 -3.54 18.00 -1.30
N GLU A 63 -2.58 18.42 -2.12
CA GLU A 63 -2.83 19.17 -3.35
C GLU A 63 -3.30 18.24 -4.47
N LEU A 64 -3.91 18.78 -5.54
CA LEU A 64 -4.36 18.01 -6.70
C LEU A 64 -3.27 17.09 -7.29
N ARG A 65 -2.00 17.55 -7.29
CA ARG A 65 -0.86 16.76 -7.77
C ARG A 65 -0.62 15.55 -6.88
N GLU A 66 -0.66 15.73 -5.57
CA GLU A 66 -0.46 14.68 -4.57
C GLU A 66 -1.65 13.73 -4.55
N PHE A 67 -2.88 14.24 -4.67
CA PHE A 67 -4.09 13.42 -4.76
C PHE A 67 -4.04 12.46 -5.95
N ARG A 68 -3.54 12.92 -7.10
CA ARG A 68 -3.32 12.05 -8.25
C ARG A 68 -2.33 10.92 -7.96
N LYS A 69 -1.25 11.22 -7.21
CA LYS A 69 -0.27 10.22 -6.78
C LYS A 69 -0.91 9.23 -5.78
N ILE A 70 -1.77 9.71 -4.87
CA ILE A 70 -2.54 8.85 -3.95
C ILE A 70 -3.39 7.84 -4.72
N ILE A 71 -4.17 8.26 -5.72
CA ILE A 71 -5.01 7.33 -6.50
C ILE A 71 -4.16 6.25 -7.18
N GLN A 72 -2.99 6.60 -7.72
CA GLN A 72 -2.08 5.63 -8.33
C GLN A 72 -1.49 4.65 -7.30
N LEU A 73 -1.03 5.18 -6.17
CA LEU A 73 -0.45 4.40 -5.09
C LEU A 73 -1.49 3.52 -4.39
N LEU A 74 -2.74 3.96 -4.31
CA LEU A 74 -3.81 3.20 -3.66
C LEU A 74 -4.04 1.85 -4.35
N HIS A 75 -4.11 1.84 -5.68
CA HIS A 75 -4.20 0.58 -6.43
C HIS A 75 -2.97 -0.31 -6.20
N HIS A 76 -1.78 0.29 -6.17
CA HIS A 76 -0.56 -0.45 -5.92
C HIS A 76 -0.54 -1.08 -4.52
N TYR A 77 -0.88 -0.32 -3.48
CA TYR A 77 -0.90 -0.81 -2.11
C TYR A 77 -2.07 -1.74 -1.82
N ASP A 78 -3.19 -1.63 -2.54
CA ASP A 78 -4.28 -2.60 -2.48
C ASP A 78 -3.86 -3.98 -3.02
N GLU A 79 -3.18 -4.01 -4.16
CA GLU A 79 -2.60 -5.26 -4.69
C GLU A 79 -1.60 -5.87 -3.71
N LEU A 80 -0.74 -5.06 -3.10
CA LEU A 80 0.20 -5.52 -2.08
C LEU A 80 -0.49 -5.99 -0.79
N SER A 81 -1.59 -5.35 -0.39
CA SER A 81 -2.35 -5.76 0.80
C SER A 81 -3.00 -7.11 0.59
N LYS A 82 -3.58 -7.36 -0.59
CA LYS A 82 -4.16 -8.68 -0.92
C LYS A 82 -3.11 -9.77 -0.85
N LEU A 83 -1.93 -9.53 -1.41
CA LEU A 83 -0.82 -10.48 -1.33
C LEU A 83 -0.33 -10.66 0.11
N PHE A 84 -0.29 -9.59 0.91
CA PHE A 84 0.05 -9.67 2.33
C PHE A 84 -0.97 -10.51 3.11
N GLU A 85 -2.27 -10.31 2.86
CA GLU A 85 -3.37 -11.07 3.46
C GLU A 85 -3.35 -12.56 3.05
N GLU A 86 -2.88 -12.88 1.83
CA GLU A 86 -2.65 -14.27 1.42
C GLU A 86 -1.50 -14.95 2.17
N LEU A 87 -0.50 -14.18 2.61
CA LEU A 87 0.63 -14.66 3.41
C LEU A 87 0.28 -14.76 4.90
N ASP A 88 -0.47 -13.79 5.42
CA ASP A 88 -0.91 -13.68 6.82
C ASP A 88 -2.08 -14.63 7.12
N THR A 89 -1.76 -15.92 7.25
CA THR A 89 -2.77 -16.98 7.37
C THR A 89 -3.52 -16.99 8.69
N ASN A 90 -2.97 -16.36 9.74
CA ASN A 90 -3.59 -16.28 11.05
C ASN A 90 -4.30 -14.93 11.30
N ASP A 91 -4.24 -13.99 10.35
CA ASP A 91 -4.82 -12.64 10.39
C ASP A 91 -4.37 -11.83 11.63
N ASP A 92 -3.11 -12.01 12.06
CA ASP A 92 -2.53 -11.25 13.17
C ASP A 92 -1.93 -9.90 12.71
N HIS A 93 -2.07 -9.61 11.41
CA HIS A 93 -1.60 -8.42 10.71
C HIS A 93 -0.08 -8.33 10.60
N ARG A 94 0.62 -9.46 10.72
CA ARG A 94 2.07 -9.60 10.59
C ARG A 94 2.35 -10.92 9.89
N ILE A 95 3.47 -10.99 9.18
CA ILE A 95 3.89 -12.25 8.57
C ILE A 95 4.98 -12.84 9.45
N SER A 96 4.67 -13.96 10.08
CA SER A 96 5.65 -14.77 10.81
C SER A 96 6.59 -15.51 9.85
N TYR A 97 7.74 -15.97 10.34
CA TYR A 97 8.65 -16.75 9.50
C TYR A 97 8.02 -18.04 8.90
N PRO A 98 7.22 -18.83 9.65
CA PRO A 98 6.50 -19.97 9.08
C PRO A 98 5.53 -19.58 7.95
N GLU A 99 4.83 -18.46 8.09
CA GLU A 99 3.91 -17.93 7.07
C GLU A 99 4.65 -17.47 5.83
N PHE A 100 5.72 -16.67 6.02
CA PHE A 100 6.61 -16.26 4.94
C PHE A 100 7.15 -17.47 4.17
N LYS A 101 7.68 -18.48 4.87
CA LYS A 101 8.22 -19.70 4.25
C LYS A 101 7.16 -20.45 3.45
N LYS A 102 5.95 -20.60 4.00
CA LYS A 102 4.86 -21.32 3.34
C LYS A 102 4.35 -20.59 2.10
N GLY A 103 4.31 -19.26 2.16
CA GLY A 103 3.79 -18.40 1.11
C GLY A 103 4.84 -17.81 0.17
N PHE A 104 6.13 -18.13 0.33
CA PHE A 104 7.21 -17.53 -0.46
C PHE A 104 7.00 -17.70 -1.97
N SER A 105 6.42 -18.84 -2.39
CA SER A 105 6.05 -19.11 -3.79
C SER A 105 5.02 -18.15 -4.38
N LEU A 106 4.15 -17.54 -3.55
CA LEU A 106 3.22 -16.49 -3.98
C LEU A 106 3.96 -15.22 -4.42
N LEU A 107 5.20 -15.05 -3.98
CA LEU A 107 6.07 -13.95 -4.36
C LEU A 107 6.84 -14.22 -5.66
N GLY A 108 6.51 -15.29 -6.40
CA GLY A 108 7.07 -15.61 -7.71
C GLY A 108 8.43 -16.32 -7.68
N GLU A 109 8.88 -16.76 -6.51
CA GLU A 109 10.13 -17.52 -6.32
C GLU A 109 9.83 -18.83 -5.60
N ASP A 110 10.32 -19.93 -6.13
CA ASP A 110 10.19 -21.24 -5.50
C ASP A 110 11.57 -21.65 -4.96
N ASP A 111 11.84 -21.29 -3.72
CA ASP A 111 13.03 -21.71 -2.98
C ASP A 111 12.60 -22.37 -1.67
N THR A 112 13.32 -23.41 -1.29
CA THR A 112 13.08 -24.19 -0.07
C THR A 112 14.29 -24.24 0.84
N ASP A 113 15.41 -23.62 0.44
CA ASP A 113 16.61 -23.53 1.25
C ASP A 113 16.36 -22.66 2.50
N GLU A 114 16.49 -23.29 3.66
CA GLU A 114 16.21 -22.68 4.94
C GLU A 114 17.10 -21.46 5.23
N GLN A 115 18.37 -21.52 4.81
CA GLN A 115 19.32 -20.44 5.09
C GLN A 115 19.01 -19.22 4.22
N PHE A 116 18.67 -19.44 2.95
CA PHE A 116 18.23 -18.41 2.02
C PHE A 116 16.93 -17.75 2.50
N LEU A 117 15.88 -18.54 2.76
CA LEU A 117 14.59 -18.02 3.23
C LEU A 117 14.73 -17.23 4.53
N ARG A 118 15.54 -17.72 5.47
CA ARG A 118 15.81 -17.02 6.72
C ARG A 118 16.56 -15.71 6.50
N LYS A 119 17.52 -15.68 5.57
CA LYS A 119 18.26 -14.47 5.22
C LYS A 119 17.35 -13.44 4.55
N GLU A 120 16.52 -13.86 3.61
CA GLU A 120 15.54 -12.99 2.95
C GLU A 120 14.56 -12.41 3.98
N PHE A 121 13.95 -13.24 4.83
CA PHE A 121 13.07 -12.79 5.90
C PHE A 121 13.72 -11.72 6.78
N ASN A 122 14.95 -11.97 7.25
CA ASN A 122 15.69 -11.03 8.08
C ASN A 122 16.06 -9.73 7.34
N SER A 123 16.16 -9.76 6.01
CA SER A 123 16.42 -8.56 5.20
C SER A 123 15.18 -7.67 5.07
N ILE A 124 13.99 -8.28 5.16
CA ILE A 124 12.69 -7.61 5.11
C ILE A 124 12.32 -7.07 6.50
N ASP A 125 12.54 -7.85 7.57
CA ASP A 125 12.35 -7.46 8.98
C ASP A 125 13.41 -6.44 9.43
N THR A 126 13.30 -5.23 8.89
CA THR A 126 14.24 -4.13 9.11
C THR A 126 14.23 -3.60 10.54
N ASN A 127 13.07 -3.64 11.21
CA ASN A 127 12.95 -3.22 12.59
C ASN A 127 13.37 -4.31 13.60
N ARG A 128 13.66 -5.53 13.12
CA ARG A 128 14.08 -6.71 13.91
C ARG A 128 13.04 -7.12 14.95
N GLY A 129 11.77 -6.98 14.62
CA GLY A 129 10.64 -7.35 15.46
C GLY A 129 10.39 -8.86 15.49
N GLY A 130 11.02 -9.62 14.57
CA GLY A 130 10.81 -11.05 14.38
C GLY A 130 9.62 -11.39 13.48
N TYR A 131 9.00 -10.38 12.87
CA TYR A 131 7.83 -10.49 11.99
C TYR A 131 7.93 -9.43 10.91
N ILE A 132 7.44 -9.73 9.71
CA ILE A 132 7.36 -8.74 8.62
C ILE A 132 6.05 -7.96 8.77
N LEU A 133 6.16 -6.64 8.93
CA LEU A 133 5.01 -5.75 8.92
C LEU A 133 4.64 -5.33 7.49
N PHE A 134 3.41 -4.87 7.29
CA PHE A 134 2.93 -4.42 5.97
C PHE A 134 3.82 -3.33 5.35
N ASP A 135 4.31 -2.38 6.15
CA ASP A 135 5.24 -1.35 5.68
C ASP A 135 6.56 -1.95 5.16
N GLU A 136 7.09 -2.95 5.85
CA GLU A 136 8.33 -3.65 5.48
C GLU A 136 8.15 -4.49 4.22
N PHE A 137 7.03 -5.20 4.13
CA PHE A 137 6.62 -5.91 2.94
C PHE A 137 6.51 -4.98 1.73
N CYS A 138 5.87 -3.83 1.88
CA CYS A 138 5.76 -2.83 0.82
C CYS A 138 7.14 -2.34 0.35
N MET A 139 8.06 -2.05 1.27
CA MET A 139 9.42 -1.63 0.94
C MET A 139 10.18 -2.73 0.18
N TYR A 140 10.01 -3.99 0.58
CA TYR A 140 10.61 -5.13 -0.11
C TYR A 140 10.07 -5.29 -1.53
N MET A 141 8.75 -5.28 -1.71
CA MET A 141 8.11 -5.41 -3.02
C MET A 141 8.44 -4.24 -3.96
N ALA A 142 8.59 -3.03 -3.42
CA ALA A 142 9.05 -1.87 -4.18
C ALA A 142 10.50 -2.05 -4.69
N LYS A 143 11.41 -2.61 -3.88
CA LYS A 143 12.80 -2.89 -4.30
C LYS A 143 12.87 -3.96 -5.39
N ARG A 144 12.00 -4.97 -5.35
CA ARG A 144 11.99 -6.06 -6.34
C ARG A 144 11.55 -5.63 -7.74
N LYS A 145 10.65 -4.63 -7.85
CA LYS A 145 10.24 -4.11 -9.17
C LYS A 145 11.28 -3.21 -9.84
N VAL A 146 12.36 -2.84 -9.14
CA VAL A 146 13.40 -1.91 -9.63
C VAL A 146 14.66 -2.65 -10.15
N ASN A 147 14.74 -3.98 -9.96
CA ASN A 147 15.80 -4.84 -10.48
C ASN A 147 15.28 -5.73 -11.61
#